data_AF-A0AAN9AQI9-F1
#
_entry.id   AF-A0AAN9AQI9-F1
#
_cell.length_a   1.000
_cell.length_b   1.000
_cell.length_c   1.000
_cell.angle_alpha   90.00
_cell.angle_beta   90.00
_cell.angle_gamma   90.00
#
_symmetry.space_group_name_H-M   'P 1'
#
loop_
_entity.id
_entity.type
_entity.pdbx_description
1 polymer ?
#
loop_
_entity_poly.entity_id
_entity_poly.type
_entity_poly.pdbx_seq_one_letter_code
_entity_poly.pdbx_strand_id
1 'polypeptide(L)'
;MKLLSLTLLVSLTVVGGELLQVLHMLHQSHVFQYLDADEQVRLTEIVAAAEACKLTALAADLGKDMITSLIVHLPGQAETAATKYIMDHIKSEEDGTCVVEVTAPPPQTTRKHGHGH
;
A
#
# COMPACT_ATOMS: atom_id res chain seq x y z
N MET A 1 -50.15 -0.06 0.20
CA MET A 1 -49.13 1.01 0.17
C MET A 1 -47.95 0.59 1.04
N LYS A 2 -46.72 0.83 0.56
CA LYS A 2 -45.41 0.77 1.26
C LYS A 2 -44.76 -0.63 1.41
N LEU A 3 -43.95 -0.96 0.42
CA LEU A 3 -42.70 -1.74 0.56
C LEU A 3 -41.65 -1.03 -0.31
N LEU A 4 -41.17 0.12 0.17
CA LEU A 4 -39.98 0.78 -0.37
C LEU A 4 -38.78 -0.02 0.13
N SER A 5 -38.37 -1.01 -0.67
CA SER A 5 -37.15 -1.77 -0.48
C SER A 5 -35.97 -0.82 -0.66
N LEU A 6 -35.46 -0.31 0.47
CA LEU A 6 -34.29 0.56 0.55
C LEU A 6 -33.04 -0.32 0.37
N THR A 7 -32.76 -0.69 -0.88
CA THR A 7 -31.51 -1.39 -1.24
C THR A 7 -30.37 -0.38 -1.14
N LEU A 8 -29.87 -0.20 0.08
CA LEU A 8 -28.67 0.57 0.36
C LEU A 8 -27.50 -0.16 -0.29
N LEU A 9 -27.10 0.30 -1.48
CA LEU A 9 -25.86 -0.08 -2.14
C LEU A 9 -24.71 0.28 -1.20
N VAL A 10 -24.23 -0.72 -0.48
CA VAL A 10 -22.97 -0.68 0.25
C VAL A 10 -21.87 -0.65 -0.81
N SER A 11 -21.49 0.56 -1.22
CA SER A 11 -20.25 0.80 -1.95
C SER A 11 -19.12 0.42 -1.00
N LEU A 12 -18.66 -0.83 -1.07
CA LEU A 12 -17.45 -1.29 -0.40
C LEU A 12 -16.30 -0.41 -0.89
N THR A 13 -15.81 0.43 0.00
CA THR A 13 -14.68 1.33 -0.21
C THR A 13 -13.41 0.49 -0.38
N VAL A 14 -12.91 0.43 -1.62
CA VAL A 14 -11.69 -0.29 -2.07
C VAL A 14 -10.40 0.41 -1.63
N VAL A 15 -10.47 1.30 -0.65
CA VAL A 15 -9.50 2.41 -0.46
C VAL A 15 -8.39 2.07 0.56
N GLY A 16 -8.06 0.80 0.66
CA GLY A 16 -6.91 0.29 1.42
C GLY A 16 -6.48 -1.10 0.93
N GLY A 17 -7.05 -1.51 -0.20
CA GLY A 17 -6.76 -2.78 -0.83
C GLY A 17 -5.40 -2.75 -1.52
N GLU A 18 -5.05 -1.68 -2.22
CA GLU A 18 -3.87 -1.69 -3.10
C GLU A 18 -2.55 -1.86 -2.35
N LEU A 19 -2.24 -1.06 -1.33
CA LEU A 19 -1.07 -1.26 -0.47
C LEU A 19 -1.01 -2.67 0.13
N LEU A 20 -2.11 -3.08 0.77
CA LEU A 20 -2.17 -4.36 1.46
C LEU A 20 -2.07 -5.52 0.46
N GLN A 21 -2.62 -5.35 -0.75
CA GLN A 21 -2.56 -6.31 -1.84
C GLN A 21 -1.17 -6.37 -2.46
N VAL A 22 -0.48 -5.25 -2.64
CA VAL A 22 0.92 -5.20 -3.10
C VAL A 22 1.83 -5.87 -2.08
N LEU A 23 1.70 -5.55 -0.78
CA LEU A 23 2.44 -6.22 0.28
C LEU A 23 2.12 -7.71 0.36
N HIS A 24 0.85 -8.09 0.21
CA HIS A 24 0.44 -9.48 0.21
C HIS A 24 0.99 -10.24 -1.01
N MET A 25 0.96 -9.64 -2.21
CA MET A 25 1.57 -10.21 -3.42
C MET A 25 3.09 -10.34 -3.27
N LEU A 26 3.75 -9.34 -2.69
CA LEU A 26 5.18 -9.38 -2.39
C LEU A 26 5.52 -10.51 -1.42
N HIS A 27 4.80 -10.61 -0.29
CA HIS A 27 4.97 -11.68 0.71
C HIS A 27 4.74 -13.08 0.13
N GLN A 28 3.81 -13.21 -0.82
CA GLN A 28 3.56 -14.47 -1.51
C GLN A 28 4.58 -14.78 -2.60
N SER A 29 5.39 -13.80 -3.02
CA SER A 29 6.45 -14.03 -3.98
C SER A 29 7.58 -14.83 -3.35
N HIS A 30 8.06 -15.84 -4.08
CA HIS A 30 9.17 -16.68 -3.64
C HIS A 30 10.47 -15.88 -3.44
N VAL A 31 10.62 -14.75 -4.15
CA VAL A 31 11.80 -13.88 -4.04
C VAL A 31 11.83 -13.11 -2.73
N PHE A 32 10.69 -12.65 -2.22
CA PHE A 32 10.63 -11.96 -0.94
C PHE A 32 11.13 -12.84 0.22
N GLN A 33 10.97 -14.17 0.11
CA GLN A 33 11.46 -15.12 1.10
C GLN A 33 12.99 -15.31 1.07
N TYR A 34 13.65 -14.89 -0.01
CA TYR A 34 15.11 -14.96 -0.14
C TYR A 34 15.83 -13.65 0.20
N LEU A 35 15.08 -12.56 0.31
CA LEU A 35 15.59 -11.32 0.85
C LEU A 35 15.96 -11.52 2.31
N ASP A 36 17.06 -10.91 2.75
CA ASP A 36 17.36 -10.89 4.17
C ASP A 36 16.32 -10.06 4.94
N ALA A 37 16.31 -10.18 6.26
CA ALA A 37 15.30 -9.51 7.08
C ALA A 37 15.34 -7.98 6.89
N ASP A 38 16.53 -7.41 6.68
CA ASP A 38 16.72 -5.97 6.48
C ASP A 38 16.18 -5.52 5.11
N GLU A 39 16.41 -6.28 4.04
CA GLU A 39 15.86 -6.03 2.70
C GLU A 39 14.33 -6.15 2.69
N GLN A 40 13.76 -7.12 3.39
CA GLN A 40 12.30 -7.25 3.53
C GLN A 40 11.69 -6.02 4.22
N VAL A 41 12.34 -5.54 5.29
CA VAL A 41 11.92 -4.32 5.99
C VAL A 41 12.01 -3.12 5.06
N ARG A 42 13.14 -2.94 4.37
CA ARG A 42 13.32 -1.81 3.44
C ARG A 42 12.31 -1.82 2.30
N LEU A 43 12.03 -2.98 1.72
CA LEU A 43 11.01 -3.08 0.67
C LEU A 43 9.62 -2.70 1.19
N THR A 44 9.31 -3.10 2.42
CA THR A 44 8.06 -2.70 3.09
C THR A 44 8.03 -1.19 3.34
N GLU A 45 9.12 -0.60 3.80
CA GLU A 45 9.25 0.85 4.03
C GLU A 45 9.10 1.64 2.72
N ILE A 46 9.68 1.16 1.62
CA ILE A 46 9.57 1.75 0.29
C ILE A 46 8.10 1.78 -0.16
N VAL A 47 7.42 0.64 -0.06
CA VAL A 47 6.01 0.53 -0.46
C VAL A 47 5.12 1.40 0.45
N ALA A 48 5.36 1.41 1.76
CA ALA A 48 4.64 2.28 2.69
C ALA A 48 4.90 3.78 2.43
N ALA A 49 6.12 4.14 2.05
CA ALA A 49 6.47 5.52 1.71
C ALA A 49 5.82 5.97 0.40
N ALA A 50 5.72 5.09 -0.61
CA ALA A 50 5.02 5.37 -1.86
C ALA A 50 3.55 5.74 -1.63
N GLU A 51 2.85 4.93 -0.83
CA GLU A 51 1.43 5.16 -0.49
C GLU A 51 1.21 6.39 0.39
N ALA A 52 2.22 6.73 1.21
CA ALA A 52 2.20 7.93 2.04
C ALA A 52 2.63 9.20 1.29
N CYS A 53 2.94 9.13 -0.01
CA CYS A 53 3.54 10.22 -0.79
C CYS A 53 4.82 10.79 -0.13
N LYS A 54 5.68 9.90 0.37
CA LYS A 54 6.95 10.22 1.06
C LYS A 54 8.14 9.47 0.47
N LEU A 55 7.99 8.86 -0.70
CA LEU A 55 9.02 8.07 -1.35
C LEU A 55 10.24 8.91 -1.73
N THR A 56 10.05 10.18 -2.12
CA THR A 56 11.14 11.14 -2.39
C THR A 56 11.96 11.44 -1.14
N ALA A 57 11.32 11.62 0.02
CA ALA A 57 12.00 11.81 1.29
C ALA A 57 12.78 10.55 1.70
N LEU A 58 12.18 9.37 1.53
CA LEU A 58 12.86 8.10 1.78
C LEU A 58 14.05 7.90 0.82
N ALA A 59 13.90 8.25 -0.45
CA ALA A 59 14.95 8.17 -1.46
C ALA A 59 16.12 9.13 -1.17
N ALA A 60 15.87 10.27 -0.52
CA ALA A 60 16.93 11.17 -0.08
C ALA A 60 17.74 10.59 1.08
N ASP A 61 17.14 9.75 1.93
CA ASP A 61 17.80 9.09 3.07
C ASP A 61 18.53 7.81 2.65
N LEU A 62 17.85 6.93 1.90
CA LEU A 62 18.38 5.63 1.49
C LEU A 62 19.22 5.67 0.20
N GLY A 63 18.99 6.68 -0.65
CA GLY A 63 19.54 6.76 -2.00
C GLY A 63 18.66 6.05 -3.04
N LYS A 64 18.48 6.69 -4.21
CA LYS A 64 17.72 6.14 -5.35
C LYS A 64 18.30 4.79 -5.84
N ASP A 65 19.61 4.62 -5.79
CA ASP A 65 20.30 3.40 -6.21
C ASP A 65 19.92 2.19 -5.34
N MET A 66 19.78 2.40 -4.02
CA MET A 66 19.40 1.32 -3.10
C MET A 66 17.95 0.89 -3.28
N ILE A 67 17.05 1.86 -3.49
CA ILE A 67 15.64 1.55 -3.82
C ILE A 67 15.58 0.71 -5.11
N THR A 68 16.34 1.10 -6.12
CA THR A 68 16.36 0.39 -7.41
C THR A 68 17.00 -1.00 -7.29
N SER A 69 18.06 -1.15 -6.48
CA SER A 69 18.70 -2.46 -6.25
C SER A 69 17.79 -3.43 -5.51
N LEU A 70 16.93 -2.96 -4.59
CA LEU A 70 15.95 -3.83 -3.94
C LEU A 70 14.90 -4.37 -4.90
N ILE A 71 14.58 -3.60 -5.95
CA ILE A 71 13.55 -3.95 -6.93
C ILE A 71 14.11 -4.86 -8.04
N VAL A 72 15.38 -4.67 -8.46
CA VAL A 72 16.02 -5.45 -9.54
C VAL A 72 16.13 -6.94 -9.23
N HIS A 73 16.02 -7.32 -7.96
CA HIS A 73 16.04 -8.72 -7.53
C HIS A 73 14.68 -9.43 -7.72
N LEU A 74 13.60 -8.71 -8.02
CA LEU A 74 12.30 -9.30 -8.31
C LEU A 74 12.34 -10.11 -9.62
N PRO A 75 11.59 -11.21 -9.73
CA PRO A 75 11.68 -12.07 -10.90
C PRO A 75 10.74 -11.59 -12.02
N GLY A 76 11.28 -11.45 -13.23
CA GLY A 76 10.49 -11.33 -14.46
C GLY A 76 9.61 -10.08 -14.52
N GLN A 77 8.31 -10.25 -14.73
CA GLN A 77 7.38 -9.12 -14.91
C GLN A 77 7.19 -8.28 -13.64
N ALA A 78 7.43 -8.86 -12.46
CA ALA A 78 7.28 -8.16 -11.18
C ALA A 78 8.29 -7.02 -11.03
N GLU A 79 9.53 -7.22 -11.48
CA GLU A 79 10.58 -6.20 -11.49
C GLU A 79 10.16 -4.97 -12.30
N THR A 80 9.67 -5.19 -13.52
CA THR A 80 9.29 -4.09 -14.41
C THR A 80 8.08 -3.33 -13.85
N ALA A 81 7.09 -4.06 -13.33
CA ALA A 81 5.90 -3.47 -12.72
C ALA A 81 6.23 -2.66 -11.46
N ALA A 82 7.04 -3.21 -10.55
CA ALA A 82 7.46 -2.52 -9.33
C ALA A 82 8.35 -1.31 -9.64
N THR A 83 9.29 -1.45 -10.57
CA THR A 83 10.15 -0.33 -11.02
C THR A 83 9.28 0.79 -11.59
N LYS A 84 8.33 0.45 -12.47
CA LYS A 84 7.40 1.43 -13.04
C LYS A 84 6.58 2.10 -11.95
N TYR A 85 5.98 1.34 -11.04
CA TYR A 85 5.18 1.86 -9.93
C TYR A 85 5.97 2.85 -9.07
N ILE A 86 7.19 2.50 -8.67
CA ILE A 86 8.09 3.34 -7.85
C ILE A 86 8.45 4.63 -8.59
N MET A 87 8.83 4.52 -9.87
CA MET A 87 9.22 5.69 -10.67
C MET A 87 8.03 6.62 -10.94
N ASP A 88 6.85 6.05 -11.18
CA ASP A 88 5.61 6.82 -11.35
C ASP A 88 5.26 7.55 -10.04
N HIS A 89 5.44 6.91 -8.87
CA HIS A 89 5.23 7.56 -7.56
C HIS A 89 6.23 8.68 -7.29
N ILE A 90 7.53 8.45 -7.50
CA ILE A 90 8.57 9.49 -7.35
C ILE A 90 8.22 10.70 -8.22
N LYS A 91 7.88 10.45 -9.49
CA LYS A 91 7.49 11.52 -10.39
C LYS A 91 6.23 12.25 -9.92
N SER A 92 5.22 11.52 -9.47
CA SER A 92 3.97 12.12 -8.97
C SER A 92 4.21 12.98 -7.73
N GLU A 93 5.13 12.57 -6.85
CA GLU A 93 5.55 13.39 -5.70
C GLU A 93 6.32 14.63 -6.12
N GLU A 94 7.29 14.49 -7.05
CA GLU A 94 8.07 15.62 -7.58
C GLU A 94 7.16 16.65 -8.32
N ASP A 95 6.14 16.17 -9.03
CA ASP A 95 5.14 17.01 -9.71
C ASP A 95 4.05 17.55 -8.76
N GLY A 96 4.04 17.15 -7.49
CA GLY A 96 3.02 17.54 -6.50
C GLY A 96 1.62 16.99 -6.79
N THR A 97 1.53 15.92 -7.59
CA THR A 97 0.28 15.26 -7.98
C THR A 97 0.00 13.99 -7.17
N CYS A 98 0.94 13.56 -6.32
CA CYS A 98 0.71 12.45 -5.40
C CYS A 98 -0.38 12.83 -4.38
N VAL A 99 -1.48 12.08 -4.40
CA VAL A 99 -2.59 12.27 -3.47
C VAL A 99 -2.55 11.12 -2.47
N VAL A 100 -2.33 11.44 -1.19
CA VAL A 100 -2.53 10.48 -0.11
C VAL A 100 -4.03 10.22 -0.01
N GLU A 101 -4.47 9.03 -0.39
CA GLU A 101 -5.84 8.62 -0.12
C GLU A 101 -5.99 8.42 1.39
N VAL A 102 -6.51 9.44 2.07
CA VAL A 102 -6.81 9.36 3.50
C VAL A 102 -8.01 8.45 3.67
N THR A 103 -7.77 7.17 3.95
CA THR A 103 -8.82 6.22 4.33
C THR A 103 -9.47 6.71 5.61
N ALA A 104 -10.76 7.03 5.58
CA ALA A 104 -11.51 7.31 6.80
C ALA A 104 -11.41 6.09 7.74
N PRO A 105 -11.15 6.28 9.05
CA PRO A 105 -11.08 5.16 9.97
C PRO A 105 -12.39 4.36 9.92
N PRO A 106 -12.32 3.01 10.03
CA PRO A 106 -13.51 2.18 9.93
C PRO A 106 -14.54 2.64 10.98
N PRO A 107 -15.85 2.62 10.65
CA PRO A 107 -16.88 3.02 11.59
C PRO A 107 -16.75 2.19 12.86
N GLN A 108 -16.39 2.83 13.97
CA GLN A 108 -16.28 2.15 15.24
C GLN A 108 -17.67 1.66 15.63
N THR A 109 -17.90 0.36 15.49
CA THR A 109 -19.11 -0.26 15.99
C THR A 109 -19.02 -0.18 17.50
N THR A 110 -19.74 0.76 18.11
CA THR A 110 -19.91 0.84 19.56
C THR A 110 -20.58 -0.45 20.00
N ARG A 111 -19.78 -1.45 20.35
CA ARG A 111 -20.24 -2.70 20.93
C ARG A 111 -20.77 -2.34 22.31
N LYS A 112 -22.09 -2.07 22.41
CA LYS A 112 -22.79 -1.96 23.68
C LYS A 112 -22.52 -3.25 24.46
N HIS A 113 -21.60 -3.17 25.41
CA HIS A 113 -21.31 -4.26 26.34
C HIS A 113 -22.50 -4.33 27.30
N GLY A 114 -23.43 -5.26 27.03
CA GLY A 114 -24.52 -5.56 27.94
C GLY A 114 -23.97 -6.26 29.17
N HIS A 115 -23.93 -5.54 30.28
CA HIS A 115 -23.64 -6.08 31.61
C HIS A 115 -24.88 -6.85 32.08
N GLY A 116 -24.83 -8.18 32.03
CA GLY A 116 -25.86 -9.04 32.62
C GLY A 116 -25.61 -9.17 34.11
N HIS A 117 -26.63 -8.81 34.89
CA HIS A 117 -26.75 -9.11 36.32
C HIS A 117 -27.18 -10.57 36.55
#